data_AF-A0A9D4SS80-F1
#
_entry.id   AF-A0A9D4SS80-F1
#
_cell.length_a   1.000
_cell.length_b   1.000
_cell.length_c   1.000
_cell.angle_alpha   90.00
_cell.angle_beta   90.00
_cell.angle_gamma   90.00
#
_symmetry.space_group_name_H-M   'P 1'
#
loop_
_entity.id
_entity.type
_entity.pdbx_description
1 polymer ?
#
loop_
_entity_poly.entity_id
_entity_poly.type
_entity_poly.pdbx_seq_one_letter_code
_entity_poly.pdbx_strand_id
1 'polypeptide(L)'
;MQQNIIVVSTPHSSNAERYRRLASFTLHNHQFEVRAYETAPDYTVKGVVRGIPLEEDANAIHLNIVNKRYPTALAAKRLSSTTSVIIAFDRGRVPTWVYYGGAMLRCTLYRKQIDVCHQCGRVGHRMDVCPNPQDRVCRGCGASNPDPNHECTPACRLCGGAHPTADKVCKARFKTPYLVKKRRGDRRRAAAEAALELQQQNYDGDFAPASRSSSRSRSRARSAGSRPRRQSHSRSRSRSRTPGVTAVRVCGVRSKPVTRTRTYLTR
;
A
#
# COMPACT_ATOMS: atom_id res chain seq x y z
N MET A 1 -9.66 -15.27 23.14
CA MET A 1 -9.03 -14.24 22.29
C MET A 1 -7.65 -13.93 22.85
N GLN A 2 -6.55 -14.19 22.13
CA GLN A 2 -5.22 -13.71 22.55
C GLN A 2 -4.61 -12.91 21.40
N GLN A 3 -4.94 -11.63 21.40
CA GLN A 3 -4.24 -10.67 20.57
C GLN A 3 -3.00 -10.25 21.36
N ASN A 4 -1.85 -10.86 21.07
CA ASN A 4 -0.57 -10.59 21.75
C ASN A 4 0.05 -9.25 21.32
N ILE A 5 -0.78 -8.31 20.87
CA ILE A 5 -0.34 -7.03 20.34
C ILE A 5 -1.23 -5.91 20.84
N ILE A 6 -0.62 -4.95 21.53
CA ILE A 6 -1.25 -3.70 21.95
C ILE A 6 -0.68 -2.59 21.06
N VAL A 7 -1.55 -1.69 20.59
CA VAL A 7 -1.15 -0.48 19.85
C VAL A 7 -1.47 0.72 20.72
N VAL A 8 -0.44 1.47 21.10
CA VAL A 8 -0.56 2.69 21.89
C VAL A 8 -0.25 3.89 20.98
N SER A 9 -1.13 4.88 21.01
CA SER A 9 -1.00 6.12 20.24
C SER A 9 -0.95 7.28 21.22
N THR A 10 0.05 8.15 21.11
CA THR A 10 0.20 9.30 22.01
C THR A 10 0.64 10.54 21.23
N PRO A 11 0.10 11.74 21.54
CA PRO A 11 0.50 12.98 20.89
C PRO A 11 1.81 13.55 21.44
N HIS A 12 2.32 13.03 22.58
CA HIS A 12 3.52 13.53 23.24
C HIS A 12 4.72 12.59 23.01
N SER A 13 5.81 13.12 22.45
CA SER A 13 7.04 12.37 22.19
C SER A 13 7.65 11.76 23.46
N SER A 14 7.59 12.47 24.59
CA SER A 14 8.06 11.98 25.89
C SER A 14 7.34 10.71 26.35
N ASN A 15 6.03 10.62 26.12
CA ASN A 15 5.25 9.42 26.43
C ASN A 15 5.58 8.28 25.47
N ALA A 16 5.75 8.57 24.17
CA ALA A 16 6.14 7.56 23.19
C ALA A 16 7.49 6.93 23.57
N GLU A 17 8.44 7.74 24.04
CA GLU A 17 9.74 7.29 24.52
C GLU A 17 9.63 6.44 25.78
N ARG A 18 8.82 6.85 26.77
CA ARG A 18 8.53 6.05 27.96
C ARG A 18 7.92 4.70 27.60
N TYR A 19 6.94 4.67 26.71
CA TYR A 19 6.30 3.43 26.26
C TYR A 19 7.24 2.53 25.48
N ARG A 20 8.17 3.10 24.70
CA ARG A 20 9.18 2.35 23.96
C ARG A 20 10.17 1.61 24.88
N ARG A 21 10.38 2.11 26.10
CA ARG A 21 11.26 1.50 27.11
C ARG A 21 10.54 0.47 28.00
N LEU A 22 9.24 0.26 27.82
CA LEU A 22 8.51 -0.76 28.59
C LEU A 22 9.03 -2.16 28.25
N ALA A 23 9.49 -2.87 29.27
CA ALA A 23 9.91 -4.27 29.21
C ALA A 23 8.89 -5.23 29.85
N SER A 24 8.06 -4.74 30.78
CA SER A 24 6.95 -5.51 31.34
C SER A 24 5.82 -4.59 31.82
N PHE A 25 4.60 -5.12 31.94
CA PHE A 25 3.52 -4.48 32.70
C PHE A 25 2.67 -5.51 33.44
N THR A 26 1.99 -5.08 34.50
CA THR A 26 1.12 -5.93 35.31
C THR A 26 -0.35 -5.66 34.96
N LEU A 27 -1.12 -6.72 34.73
CA LEU A 27 -2.55 -6.65 34.47
C LEU A 27 -3.25 -7.78 35.22
N HIS A 28 -4.20 -7.44 36.10
CA HIS A 28 -4.91 -8.40 36.96
C HIS A 28 -3.97 -9.37 37.71
N ASN A 29 -2.96 -8.85 38.40
CA ASN A 29 -1.91 -9.61 39.12
C ASN A 29 -1.03 -10.54 38.27
N HIS A 30 -1.12 -10.48 36.94
CA HIS A 30 -0.20 -11.17 36.05
C HIS A 30 0.79 -10.20 35.43
N GLN A 31 2.08 -10.51 35.53
CA GLN A 31 3.14 -9.76 34.87
C GLN A 31 3.32 -10.29 33.45
N PHE A 32 3.35 -9.38 32.49
CA PHE A 32 3.56 -9.70 31.09
C PHE A 32 4.87 -9.08 30.60
N GLU A 33 5.75 -9.89 30.02
CA GLU A 33 6.91 -9.37 29.30
C GLU A 33 6.46 -8.73 28.00
N VAL A 34 7.01 -7.56 27.70
CA VAL A 34 6.70 -6.82 26.49
C VAL A 34 7.93 -6.37 25.72
N ARG A 35 7.80 -6.43 24.39
CA ARG A 35 8.72 -5.74 23.48
C ARG A 35 8.00 -4.60 22.78
N ALA A 36 8.25 -3.38 23.24
CA ALA A 36 7.73 -2.17 22.63
C ALA A 36 8.63 -1.71 21.48
N TYR A 37 8.01 -1.33 20.36
CA TYR A 37 8.71 -0.69 19.25
C TYR A 37 7.87 0.43 18.65
N GLU A 38 8.56 1.47 18.19
CA GLU A 38 7.94 2.53 17.42
C GLU A 38 7.62 2.00 16.02
N THR A 39 6.38 2.20 15.59
CA THR A 39 6.02 1.88 14.20
C THR A 39 6.70 2.87 13.28
N ALA A 40 7.15 2.38 12.13
CA ALA A 40 7.76 3.23 11.12
C ALA A 40 6.80 4.38 10.77
N PRO A 41 7.25 5.64 10.81
CA PRO A 41 6.40 6.79 10.53
C PRO A 41 5.69 6.68 9.18
N ASP A 42 4.52 7.32 9.05
CA ASP A 42 3.67 7.22 7.85
C ASP A 42 4.35 7.70 6.54
N TYR A 43 5.42 8.50 6.66
CA TYR A 43 6.22 8.99 5.53
C TYR A 43 7.30 8.00 5.06
N THR A 44 7.54 6.92 5.80
CA THR A 44 8.55 5.92 5.45
C THR A 44 8.09 5.04 4.29
N VAL A 45 9.05 4.60 3.47
CA VAL A 45 8.80 3.67 2.37
C VAL A 45 9.57 2.39 2.61
N LYS A 46 8.95 1.24 2.35
CA LYS A 46 9.64 -0.04 2.47
C LYS A 46 10.07 -0.53 1.09
N GLY A 47 11.35 -0.78 0.93
CA GLY A 47 11.93 -1.52 -0.19
C GLY A 47 12.24 -2.96 0.21
N VAL A 48 12.42 -3.82 -0.78
CA VAL A 48 12.92 -5.18 -0.61
C VAL A 48 14.08 -5.41 -1.58
N VAL A 49 15.17 -5.94 -1.04
CA VAL A 49 16.32 -6.47 -1.79
C VAL A 49 16.38 -7.98 -1.60
N ARG A 50 16.95 -8.69 -2.58
CA ARG A 50 17.09 -10.15 -2.58
C ARG A 50 18.55 -10.53 -2.83
N GLY A 51 18.91 -11.74 -2.45
CA GLY A 51 20.26 -12.29 -2.68
C GLY A 51 21.25 -11.98 -1.56
N ILE A 52 20.78 -11.61 -0.37
CA ILE A 52 21.64 -11.48 0.81
C ILE A 52 21.84 -12.89 1.41
N PRO A 53 23.10 -13.36 1.57
CA PRO A 53 23.42 -14.70 2.09
C PRO A 53 22.73 -14.99 3.43
N LEU A 54 22.46 -16.25 3.75
CA LEU A 54 21.74 -16.59 4.99
C LEU A 54 22.63 -16.54 6.23
N GLU A 55 23.96 -16.67 6.06
CA GLU A 55 24.91 -16.60 7.19
C GLU A 55 25.02 -15.18 7.76
N GLU A 56 24.61 -14.17 6.99
CA GLU A 56 24.65 -12.77 7.40
C GLU A 56 23.67 -12.48 8.53
N ASP A 57 24.22 -12.04 9.66
CA ASP A 57 23.46 -11.72 10.86
C ASP A 57 22.70 -10.39 10.75
N ALA A 58 21.82 -10.13 11.72
CA ALA A 58 20.98 -8.94 11.69
C ALA A 58 21.77 -7.62 11.80
N ASN A 59 22.91 -7.63 12.50
CA ASN A 59 23.74 -6.45 12.72
C ASN A 59 24.57 -6.13 11.48
N ALA A 60 25.19 -7.14 10.87
CA ALA A 60 25.91 -7.04 9.61
C ALA A 60 24.99 -6.54 8.49
N ILE A 61 23.76 -7.07 8.39
CA ILE A 61 22.75 -6.57 7.44
C ILE A 61 22.46 -5.08 7.69
N HIS A 62 22.30 -4.71 8.95
CA HIS A 62 21.99 -3.35 9.32
C HIS A 62 23.12 -2.39 8.93
N LEU A 63 24.36 -2.66 9.34
CA LEU A 63 25.51 -1.79 9.09
C LEU A 63 25.87 -1.67 7.61
N ASN A 64 25.71 -2.75 6.84
CA ASN A 64 25.98 -2.74 5.40
C ASN A 64 24.98 -1.91 4.59
N ILE A 65 23.76 -1.68 5.11
CA ILE A 65 22.69 -0.95 4.41
C ILE A 65 22.47 0.44 5.01
N VAL A 66 22.44 0.54 6.33
CA VAL A 66 22.17 1.75 7.10
C VAL A 66 23.52 2.37 7.45
N ASN A 67 24.02 3.20 6.54
CA ASN A 67 25.31 3.87 6.67
C ASN A 67 25.30 5.24 6.01
N LYS A 68 26.40 5.98 6.16
CA LYS A 68 26.55 7.34 5.61
C LYS A 68 26.39 7.40 4.07
N ARG A 69 26.57 6.29 3.34
CA ARG A 69 26.36 6.25 1.88
C ARG A 69 24.87 6.21 1.51
N TYR A 70 24.02 5.72 2.41
CA TYR A 70 22.57 5.74 2.27
C TYR A 70 21.92 6.44 3.46
N PRO A 71 21.99 7.79 3.54
CA PRO A 71 21.41 8.54 4.65
C PRO A 71 19.88 8.40 4.73
N THR A 72 19.24 7.99 3.65
CA THR A 72 17.81 7.73 3.62
C THR A 72 17.43 6.35 4.15
N ALA A 73 18.35 5.40 4.29
CA ALA A 73 18.04 4.10 4.88
C ALA A 73 17.96 4.25 6.40
N LEU A 74 16.80 3.96 6.98
CA LEU A 74 16.53 4.09 8.42
C LEU A 74 16.70 2.77 9.17
N ALA A 75 16.36 1.66 8.52
CA ALA A 75 16.45 0.34 9.10
C ALA A 75 16.47 -0.72 8.01
N ALA A 76 17.21 -1.80 8.23
CA ALA A 76 17.15 -3.01 7.43
C ALA A 76 16.84 -4.23 8.30
N LYS A 77 15.99 -5.13 7.82
CA LYS A 77 15.63 -6.37 8.52
C LYS A 77 15.36 -7.51 7.54
N ARG A 78 15.94 -8.68 7.81
CA ARG A 78 15.67 -9.91 7.07
C ARG A 78 14.22 -10.34 7.18
N LEU A 79 13.65 -10.78 6.06
CA LEU A 79 12.33 -11.37 6.01
C LEU A 79 12.44 -12.86 6.37
N SER A 80 12.22 -13.18 7.64
CA SER A 80 12.24 -14.56 8.15
C SER A 80 13.54 -15.29 7.75
N SER A 81 13.47 -16.54 7.32
CA SER A 81 14.60 -17.38 6.88
C SER A 81 14.94 -17.25 5.38
N THR A 82 14.61 -16.11 4.75
CA THR A 82 14.87 -15.91 3.31
C THR A 82 16.10 -15.04 3.05
N THR A 83 16.59 -15.07 1.81
CA THR A 83 17.64 -14.16 1.30
C THR A 83 17.14 -12.74 1.02
N SER A 84 15.90 -12.43 1.46
CA SER A 84 15.26 -11.13 1.22
C SER A 84 15.34 -10.25 2.47
N VAL A 85 15.71 -8.99 2.28
CA VAL A 85 15.77 -7.98 3.34
C VAL A 85 14.83 -6.84 3.02
N ILE A 86 14.05 -6.42 4.01
CA ILE A 86 13.20 -5.23 3.94
C ILE A 86 13.99 -4.04 4.48
N ILE A 87 14.01 -2.96 3.70
CA ILE A 87 14.69 -1.72 4.06
C ILE A 87 13.62 -0.64 4.21
N ALA A 88 13.61 0.05 5.35
CA ALA A 88 12.83 1.24 5.57
C ALA A 88 13.63 2.46 5.13
N PHE A 89 13.06 3.26 4.24
CA PHE A 89 13.64 4.52 3.78
C PHE A 89 12.87 5.70 4.34
N ASP A 90 13.60 6.75 4.70
CA ASP A 90 13.04 8.07 4.91
C ASP A 90 12.49 8.60 3.58
N ARG A 91 11.33 9.24 3.68
CA ARG A 91 10.61 10.00 2.64
C ARG A 91 10.74 9.53 1.18
N GLY A 92 9.58 9.14 0.65
CA GLY A 92 9.17 9.53 -0.71
C GLY A 92 9.31 8.50 -1.82
N ARG A 93 10.42 7.74 -1.91
CA ARG A 93 10.61 6.70 -2.95
C ARG A 93 11.57 5.59 -2.51
N VAL A 94 11.33 4.39 -3.02
CA VAL A 94 12.30 3.29 -2.93
C VAL A 94 13.33 3.50 -4.04
N PRO A 95 14.64 3.52 -3.75
CA PRO A 95 15.67 3.60 -4.78
C PRO A 95 15.65 2.33 -5.64
N THR A 96 16.13 2.42 -6.87
CA THR A 96 16.18 1.25 -7.77
C THR A 96 17.27 0.26 -7.35
N TRP A 97 18.34 0.75 -6.72
CA TRP A 97 19.52 0.00 -6.32
C TRP A 97 19.99 0.41 -4.93
N VAL A 98 20.52 -0.56 -4.19
CA VAL A 98 21.11 -0.38 -2.84
C VAL A 98 22.44 -1.13 -2.81
N TYR A 99 23.48 -0.49 -2.28
CA TYR A 99 24.75 -1.18 -2.00
C TYR A 99 24.64 -2.02 -0.73
N TYR A 100 25.22 -3.22 -0.81
CA TYR A 100 25.42 -4.12 0.31
C TYR A 100 26.87 -4.59 0.26
N GLY A 101 27.72 -4.11 1.17
CA GLY A 101 29.17 -4.25 1.04
C GLY A 101 29.66 -3.67 -0.29
N GLY A 102 30.27 -4.50 -1.13
CA GLY A 102 30.70 -4.15 -2.50
C GLY A 102 29.68 -4.43 -3.60
N ALA A 103 28.54 -5.08 -3.30
CA ALA A 103 27.56 -5.48 -4.31
C ALA A 103 26.45 -4.45 -4.47
N MET A 104 25.97 -4.26 -5.71
CA MET A 104 24.81 -3.43 -6.02
C MET A 104 23.57 -4.30 -6.22
N LEU A 105 22.60 -4.21 -5.32
CA LEU A 105 21.41 -5.06 -5.29
C LEU A 105 20.16 -4.30 -5.74
N ARG A 106 19.32 -4.94 -6.56
CA ARG A 106 18.07 -4.35 -7.03
C ARG A 106 17.09 -4.21 -5.87
N CYS A 107 16.62 -2.99 -5.63
CA CYS A 107 15.63 -2.69 -4.62
C CYS A 107 14.28 -2.41 -5.28
N THR A 108 13.23 -3.03 -4.75
CA THR A 108 11.86 -2.91 -5.27
C THR A 108 10.89 -2.54 -4.18
N LEU A 109 9.78 -1.89 -4.52
CA LEU A 109 8.77 -1.51 -3.53
C LEU A 109 8.21 -2.73 -2.82
N TYR A 110 8.35 -2.76 -1.49
CA TYR A 110 7.78 -3.81 -0.67
C TYR A 110 6.24 -3.73 -0.69
N ARG A 111 5.61 -4.85 -1.06
CA ARG A 111 4.15 -4.99 -1.08
C ARG A 111 3.75 -5.96 0.03
N LYS A 112 3.20 -5.42 1.11
CA LYS A 112 2.71 -6.24 2.23
C LYS A 112 1.52 -7.08 1.75
N GLN A 113 1.56 -8.39 1.96
CA GLN A 113 0.42 -9.26 1.70
C GLN A 113 -0.67 -9.06 2.77
N ILE A 114 -1.92 -9.28 2.40
CA ILE A 114 -3.04 -9.36 3.33
C ILE A 114 -2.90 -10.67 4.07
N ASP A 115 -2.82 -10.58 5.39
CA ASP A 115 -2.84 -11.76 6.25
C ASP A 115 -4.23 -12.41 6.13
N VAL A 116 -4.28 -13.62 5.61
CA VAL A 116 -5.49 -14.45 5.54
C VAL A 116 -5.29 -15.64 6.46
N CYS A 117 -6.22 -15.85 7.37
CA CYS A 117 -6.17 -17.00 8.24
C CYS A 117 -6.48 -18.27 7.45
N HIS A 118 -5.55 -19.21 7.46
CA HIS A 118 -5.70 -20.48 6.76
C HIS A 118 -6.66 -21.48 7.44
N GLN A 119 -7.14 -21.15 8.65
CA GLN A 119 -8.12 -21.93 9.41
C GLN A 119 -9.54 -21.46 9.13
N CYS A 120 -9.85 -20.19 9.45
CA CYS A 120 -11.20 -19.63 9.33
C CYS A 120 -11.44 -18.77 8.08
N GLY A 121 -10.41 -18.57 7.26
CA GLY A 121 -10.48 -17.83 5.99
C GLY A 121 -10.82 -16.35 6.12
N ARG A 122 -10.77 -15.78 7.34
CA ARG A 122 -10.95 -14.35 7.58
C ARG A 122 -9.62 -13.60 7.38
N VAL A 123 -9.72 -12.35 6.96
CA VAL A 123 -8.56 -11.46 6.79
C VAL A 123 -8.16 -10.82 8.14
N GLY A 124 -6.88 -10.48 8.29
CA GLY A 124 -6.37 -9.67 9.40
C GLY A 124 -5.57 -10.43 10.46
N HIS A 125 -5.56 -11.76 10.44
CA HIS A 125 -4.80 -12.59 11.37
C HIS A 125 -4.22 -13.84 10.69
N ARG A 126 -3.26 -14.47 11.34
CA ARG A 126 -2.63 -15.73 10.91
C ARG A 126 -3.24 -16.91 11.65
N MET A 127 -3.02 -18.11 11.14
CA MET A 127 -3.57 -19.37 11.67
C MET A 127 -3.18 -19.63 13.12
N ASP A 128 -1.93 -19.36 13.49
CA ASP A 128 -1.36 -19.50 14.84
C ASP A 128 -2.00 -18.59 15.89
N VAL A 129 -2.64 -17.50 15.45
CA VAL A 129 -3.30 -16.51 16.31
C VAL A 129 -4.79 -16.38 15.99
N CYS A 130 -5.40 -17.47 15.50
CA CYS A 130 -6.81 -17.47 15.14
C CYS A 130 -7.70 -17.37 16.39
N PRO A 131 -8.65 -16.40 16.44
CA PRO A 131 -9.58 -16.32 17.57
C PRO A 131 -10.59 -17.47 17.59
N ASN A 132 -10.89 -18.06 16.42
CA ASN A 132 -11.85 -19.14 16.24
C ASN A 132 -11.18 -20.33 15.52
N PRO A 133 -10.37 -21.13 16.20
CA PRO A 133 -9.68 -22.26 15.57
C PRO A 133 -10.64 -23.38 15.15
N GLN A 134 -11.85 -23.42 15.73
CA GLN A 134 -12.87 -24.42 15.41
C GLN A 134 -13.62 -24.13 14.09
N ASP A 135 -13.67 -22.86 13.67
CA ASP A 135 -14.32 -22.45 12.42
C ASP A 135 -13.43 -22.82 11.22
N ARG A 136 -13.38 -24.10 10.85
CA ARG A 136 -12.66 -24.55 9.66
C ARG A 136 -13.39 -24.09 8.41
N VAL A 137 -12.65 -23.64 7.40
CA VAL A 137 -13.20 -23.34 6.08
C VAL A 137 -12.37 -23.96 4.97
N CYS A 138 -12.99 -24.30 3.84
CA CYS A 138 -12.27 -24.68 2.64
C CYS A 138 -11.39 -23.52 2.15
N ARG A 139 -10.14 -23.80 1.79
CA ARG A 139 -9.23 -22.80 1.21
C ARG A 139 -9.54 -22.48 -0.26
N GLY A 140 -10.16 -23.42 -0.96
CA GLY A 140 -10.57 -23.28 -2.36
C GLY A 140 -11.84 -22.45 -2.48
N CYS A 141 -12.96 -22.97 -1.97
CA CYS A 141 -14.28 -22.37 -2.15
C CYS A 141 -14.76 -21.51 -0.97
N GLY A 142 -14.15 -21.64 0.22
CA GLY A 142 -14.60 -20.93 1.41
C GLY A 142 -15.84 -21.51 2.09
N ALA A 143 -16.27 -22.75 1.76
CA ALA A 143 -17.32 -23.44 2.49
C ALA A 143 -16.95 -23.63 3.97
N SER A 144 -17.93 -23.51 4.87
CA SER A 144 -17.75 -23.68 6.32
C SER A 144 -17.79 -25.16 6.69
N ASN A 145 -16.83 -25.58 7.51
CA ASN A 145 -16.60 -26.95 7.99
C ASN A 145 -16.95 -28.05 6.96
N PRO A 146 -16.34 -28.02 5.76
CA PRO A 146 -16.68 -28.95 4.70
C PRO A 146 -16.07 -30.33 4.97
N ASP A 147 -16.71 -31.36 4.43
CA ASP A 147 -16.13 -32.69 4.38
C ASP A 147 -14.82 -32.71 3.57
N PRO A 148 -13.89 -33.64 3.88
CA PRO A 148 -12.63 -33.78 3.16
C PRO A 148 -12.80 -33.94 1.63
N ASN A 149 -13.90 -34.56 1.19
CA ASN A 149 -14.19 -34.87 -0.21
C ASN A 149 -15.31 -34.00 -0.81
N HIS A 150 -15.56 -32.81 -0.28
CA HIS A 150 -16.55 -31.92 -0.90
C HIS A 150 -16.12 -31.44 -2.30
N GLU A 151 -17.07 -31.31 -3.21
CA GLU A 151 -16.84 -30.67 -4.50
C GLU A 151 -16.48 -29.20 -4.31
N CYS A 152 -15.28 -28.84 -4.77
CA CYS A 152 -14.71 -27.54 -4.48
C CYS A 152 -14.58 -26.68 -5.74
N THR A 153 -15.42 -25.65 -5.85
CA THR A 153 -15.26 -24.61 -6.87
C THR A 153 -14.43 -23.45 -6.31
N PRO A 154 -13.21 -23.20 -6.81
CA PRO A 154 -12.32 -22.21 -6.21
C PRO A 154 -12.85 -20.78 -6.40
N ALA A 155 -12.98 -20.04 -5.29
CA ALA A 155 -13.47 -18.66 -5.28
C ALA A 155 -12.64 -17.81 -4.31
N CYS A 156 -12.04 -16.74 -4.83
CA CYS A 156 -11.19 -15.88 -4.03
C CYS A 156 -12.01 -14.88 -3.21
N ARG A 157 -11.91 -14.92 -1.88
CA ARG A 157 -12.58 -13.93 -1.00
C ARG A 157 -12.02 -12.51 -1.10
N LEU A 158 -10.83 -12.33 -1.69
CA LEU A 158 -10.20 -11.00 -1.82
C LEU A 158 -10.61 -10.26 -3.09
N CYS A 159 -10.90 -10.98 -4.17
CA CYS A 159 -11.22 -10.36 -5.47
C CYS A 159 -12.39 -10.99 -6.23
N GLY A 160 -12.98 -12.07 -5.72
CA GLY A 160 -14.05 -12.81 -6.38
C GLY A 160 -13.62 -13.66 -7.59
N GLY A 161 -12.31 -13.84 -7.82
CA GLY A 161 -11.80 -14.59 -8.98
C GLY A 161 -11.85 -16.10 -8.82
N ALA A 162 -11.79 -16.83 -9.93
CA ALA A 162 -11.76 -18.31 -9.99
C ALA A 162 -10.38 -18.89 -9.62
N HIS A 163 -9.94 -18.62 -8.40
CA HIS A 163 -8.70 -19.14 -7.82
C HIS A 163 -8.81 -19.15 -6.29
N PRO A 164 -8.04 -19.98 -5.58
CA PRO A 164 -8.06 -20.00 -4.12
C PRO A 164 -7.67 -18.64 -3.52
N THR A 165 -8.13 -18.41 -2.29
CA THR A 165 -7.84 -17.15 -1.58
C THR A 165 -6.34 -17.04 -1.28
N ALA A 166 -5.75 -15.86 -1.49
CA ALA A 166 -4.31 -15.56 -1.34
C ALA A 166 -3.36 -16.21 -2.37
N ASP A 167 -3.88 -16.80 -3.45
CA ASP A 167 -3.08 -17.36 -4.53
C ASP A 167 -2.18 -16.31 -5.22
N LYS A 168 -1.06 -16.75 -5.80
CA LYS A 168 -0.06 -15.91 -6.48
C LYS A 168 -0.64 -15.06 -7.60
N VAL A 169 -1.66 -15.58 -8.28
CA VAL A 169 -2.39 -14.95 -9.37
C VAL A 169 -3.24 -13.77 -8.87
N CYS A 170 -3.65 -13.79 -7.60
CA CYS A 170 -4.47 -12.75 -7.00
C CYS A 170 -3.68 -11.44 -6.85
N LYS A 171 -4.03 -10.42 -7.63
CA LYS A 171 -3.44 -9.07 -7.47
C LYS A 171 -3.94 -8.37 -6.21
N ALA A 172 -5.15 -8.71 -5.74
CA ALA A 172 -5.75 -8.14 -4.53
C ALA A 172 -5.13 -8.68 -3.22
N ARG A 173 -4.27 -9.71 -3.29
CA ARG A 173 -3.55 -10.22 -2.11
C ARG A 173 -2.61 -9.23 -1.46
N PHE A 174 -2.26 -8.14 -2.14
CA PHE A 174 -1.35 -7.13 -1.62
C PHE A 174 -2.12 -5.92 -1.10
N LYS A 175 -1.77 -5.47 0.11
CA LYS A 175 -2.20 -4.17 0.64
C LYS A 175 -1.61 -3.07 -0.22
N THR A 176 -2.45 -2.10 -0.60
CA THR A 176 -1.99 -0.89 -1.27
C THR A 176 -1.17 -0.06 -0.28
N PRO A 177 0.11 0.23 -0.54
CA PRO A 177 0.92 1.05 0.35
C PRO A 177 0.32 2.45 0.53
N TYR A 178 0.45 3.03 1.73
CA TYR A 178 -0.11 4.35 2.03
C TYR A 178 0.33 5.41 1.01
N LEU A 179 1.60 5.44 0.61
CA LEU A 179 2.10 6.38 -0.39
C LEU A 179 1.45 6.23 -1.76
N VAL A 180 1.08 5.01 -2.16
CA VAL A 180 0.34 4.80 -3.41
C VAL A 180 -1.08 5.37 -3.29
N LYS A 181 -1.73 5.18 -2.13
CA LYS A 181 -3.03 5.79 -1.83
C LYS A 181 -2.96 7.32 -1.79
N LYS A 182 -1.96 7.88 -1.12
CA LYS A 182 -1.70 9.33 -1.01
C LYS A 182 -1.48 9.95 -2.39
N ARG A 183 -0.53 9.44 -3.18
CA ARG A 183 -0.26 9.93 -4.56
C ARG A 183 -1.50 9.87 -5.45
N ARG A 184 -2.33 8.83 -5.34
CA ARG A 184 -3.61 8.74 -6.07
C ARG A 184 -4.59 9.82 -5.62
N GLY A 185 -4.67 10.08 -4.32
CA GLY A 185 -5.48 11.17 -3.76
C GLY A 185 -4.99 12.55 -4.22
N ASP A 186 -3.68 12.79 -4.16
CA ASP A 186 -3.06 14.05 -4.60
C ASP A 186 -3.35 14.32 -6.08
N ARG A 187 -3.18 13.32 -6.95
CA ARG A 187 -3.51 13.43 -8.38
C ARG A 187 -5.00 13.72 -8.63
N ARG A 188 -5.90 13.11 -7.85
CA ARG A 188 -7.34 13.36 -7.97
C ARG A 188 -7.70 14.78 -7.55
N ARG A 189 -7.08 15.29 -6.47
CA ARG A 189 -7.27 16.67 -6.03
C ARG A 189 -6.77 17.67 -7.05
N ALA A 190 -5.54 17.50 -7.53
CA ALA A 190 -4.97 18.36 -8.57
C ALA A 190 -5.81 18.33 -9.86
N ALA A 191 -6.34 17.16 -10.26
CA ALA A 191 -7.23 17.08 -11.42
C ALA A 191 -8.58 17.76 -11.19
N ALA A 192 -9.11 17.73 -9.96
CA ALA A 192 -10.35 18.42 -9.60
C ALA A 192 -10.16 19.94 -9.55
N GLU A 193 -9.03 20.41 -9.00
CA GLU A 193 -8.62 21.82 -8.99
C GLU A 193 -8.46 22.35 -10.42
N ALA A 194 -7.72 21.64 -11.28
CA ALA A 194 -7.57 22.01 -12.69
C ALA A 194 -8.90 22.02 -13.47
N ALA A 195 -9.84 21.13 -13.13
CA ALA A 195 -11.17 21.12 -13.74
C ALA A 195 -12.03 22.33 -13.31
N LEU A 196 -11.91 22.77 -12.05
CA LEU A 196 -12.57 23.98 -11.55
C LEU A 196 -11.99 25.25 -12.20
N GLU A 197 -10.67 25.33 -12.36
CA GLU A 197 -10.01 26.46 -13.04
C GLU A 197 -10.47 26.58 -14.50
N LEU A 198 -10.56 25.48 -15.25
CA LEU A 198 -11.10 25.48 -16.62
C LEU A 198 -12.57 25.89 -16.66
N GLN A 199 -13.37 25.51 -15.65
CA GLN A 199 -14.78 25.90 -15.56
C GLN A 199 -14.93 27.40 -15.26
N GLN A 200 -14.07 27.98 -14.42
CA GLN A 200 -14.04 29.42 -14.14
C GLN A 200 -13.64 30.22 -15.39
N GLN A 201 -12.58 29.80 -16.09
CA GLN A 201 -12.14 30.45 -17.34
C GLN A 201 -13.20 30.44 -18.44
N ASN A 202 -14.04 29.39 -18.52
CA ASN A 202 -15.16 29.34 -19.46
C ASN A 202 -16.32 30.27 -19.05
N TYR A 203 -16.53 30.51 -17.76
CA TYR A 203 -17.62 31.36 -17.26
C TYR A 203 -17.33 32.86 -17.44
N ASP A 204 -16.05 33.25 -17.38
CA ASP A 204 -15.62 34.64 -17.60
C ASP A 204 -15.55 35.02 -19.11
N GLY A 205 -15.69 34.04 -20.01
CA GLY A 205 -15.64 34.24 -21.47
C GLY A 205 -16.98 34.62 -22.13
N ASP A 206 -18.11 34.45 -21.43
CA ASP A 206 -19.46 34.56 -22.01
C ASP A 206 -20.10 35.97 -21.87
N PHE A 207 -19.36 36.97 -21.40
CA PHE A 207 -19.79 38.40 -21.38
C PHE A 207 -19.13 39.28 -22.45
N ALA A 208 -18.44 38.70 -23.44
CA ALA A 208 -18.04 39.46 -24.62
C ALA A 208 -19.22 39.53 -25.62
N PRO A 209 -19.72 40.72 -26.01
CA PRO A 209 -20.80 40.81 -26.98
C PRO A 209 -20.36 40.16 -28.29
N ALA A 210 -21.18 39.22 -28.77
CA ALA A 210 -21.00 38.53 -30.04
C ALA A 210 -20.89 39.53 -31.19
N SER A 211 -19.68 39.91 -31.55
CA SER A 211 -19.39 40.60 -32.80
C SER A 211 -19.61 39.61 -33.93
N ARG A 212 -20.79 39.70 -34.52
CA ARG A 212 -21.14 39.07 -35.80
C ARG A 212 -20.12 39.52 -36.86
N SER A 213 -19.04 38.78 -37.03
CA SER A 213 -18.19 38.89 -38.21
C SER A 213 -18.59 37.80 -39.20
N SER A 214 -19.32 38.29 -40.19
CA SER A 214 -19.79 37.61 -41.39
C SER A 214 -18.63 37.02 -42.20
N SER A 215 -18.86 35.79 -42.67
CA SER A 215 -18.41 35.17 -43.92
C SER A 215 -16.95 35.35 -44.40
N ARG A 216 -16.28 34.20 -44.60
CA ARG A 216 -15.55 33.92 -45.86
C ARG A 216 -15.29 32.42 -46.01
N SER A 217 -16.22 31.79 -46.71
CA SER A 217 -16.01 30.58 -47.49
C SER A 217 -14.93 30.81 -48.54
N ARG A 218 -13.82 30.05 -48.48
CA ARG A 218 -12.99 29.76 -49.66
C ARG A 218 -12.56 28.31 -49.65
N SER A 219 -13.08 27.61 -50.65
CA SER A 219 -12.80 26.26 -51.06
C SER A 219 -11.50 26.15 -51.88
N ARG A 220 -10.81 25.01 -51.68
CA ARG A 220 -9.97 24.23 -52.62
C ARG A 220 -8.68 24.83 -53.23
N ALA A 221 -7.54 24.23 -52.87
CA ALA A 221 -6.63 23.43 -53.74
C ALA A 221 -5.33 23.13 -52.94
N ARG A 222 -5.07 21.89 -52.49
CA ARG A 222 -4.27 20.82 -53.15
C ARG A 222 -2.89 21.25 -53.68
N SER A 223 -1.83 20.89 -52.94
CA SER A 223 -0.52 20.39 -53.41
C SER A 223 0.27 19.91 -52.17
N ALA A 224 0.38 18.60 -51.95
CA ALA A 224 1.55 17.76 -52.27
C ALA A 224 2.77 18.04 -51.35
N GLY A 225 2.91 17.21 -50.32
CA GLY A 225 4.06 17.21 -49.39
C GLY A 225 4.09 15.89 -48.61
N SER A 226 5.01 15.03 -49.01
CA SER A 226 5.19 13.63 -48.65
C SER A 226 5.81 13.41 -47.26
N ARG A 227 5.25 12.48 -46.46
CA ARG A 227 5.94 11.31 -45.85
C ARG A 227 5.07 10.62 -44.77
N PRO A 228 5.12 9.27 -44.67
CA PRO A 228 4.16 8.48 -43.89
C PRO A 228 4.49 8.48 -42.39
N ARG A 229 3.47 8.78 -41.58
CA ARG A 229 3.52 8.72 -40.11
C ARG A 229 3.09 7.32 -39.66
N ARG A 230 3.98 6.66 -38.91
CA ARG A 230 3.78 5.36 -38.25
C ARG A 230 2.43 5.30 -37.52
N GLN A 231 1.66 4.26 -37.84
CA GLN A 231 0.45 3.85 -37.13
C GLN A 231 0.78 3.49 -35.69
N SER A 232 0.30 4.29 -34.74
CA SER A 232 0.15 3.88 -33.34
C SER A 232 -1.33 3.61 -33.08
N HIS A 233 -1.64 2.33 -32.88
CA HIS A 233 -2.93 1.80 -32.47
C HIS A 233 -3.48 2.55 -31.25
N SER A 234 -4.48 3.41 -31.48
CA SER A 234 -5.41 3.89 -30.47
C SER A 234 -6.41 2.79 -30.17
N ARG A 235 -6.20 2.05 -29.08
CA ARG A 235 -7.25 1.21 -28.49
C ARG A 235 -8.21 2.11 -27.72
N SER A 236 -9.29 2.47 -28.40
CA SER A 236 -10.56 2.91 -27.84
C SER A 236 -11.06 1.86 -26.86
N ARG A 237 -11.20 2.20 -25.57
CA ARG A 237 -12.07 1.45 -24.66
C ARG A 237 -13.06 2.40 -24.00
N SER A 238 -14.26 2.28 -24.54
CA SER A 238 -15.57 2.73 -24.15
C SER A 238 -15.74 2.89 -22.64
N ARG A 239 -16.22 4.07 -22.25
CA ARG A 239 -16.78 4.40 -20.95
C ARG A 239 -18.17 3.78 -20.84
N SER A 240 -18.37 2.84 -19.93
CA SER A 240 -19.70 2.47 -19.46
C SER A 240 -20.03 3.36 -18.24
N ARG A 241 -20.97 4.27 -18.44
CA ARG A 241 -21.66 5.04 -17.39
C ARG A 241 -22.80 4.18 -16.82
N THR A 242 -22.92 4.12 -15.50
CA THR A 242 -24.21 4.01 -14.80
C THR A 242 -24.15 4.79 -13.48
N PRO A 243 -25.29 5.28 -12.96
CA PRO A 243 -25.38 6.49 -12.17
C PRO A 243 -25.71 6.27 -10.68
N GLY A 244 -25.39 7.29 -9.87
CA GLY A 244 -26.21 7.74 -8.73
C GLY A 244 -26.10 6.98 -7.42
N VAL A 245 -25.25 7.44 -6.49
CA VAL A 245 -25.61 7.54 -5.07
C VAL A 245 -24.98 8.81 -4.47
N THR A 246 -25.83 9.52 -3.76
CA THR A 246 -25.74 10.80 -3.03
C THR A 246 -24.42 11.00 -2.25
N ALA A 247 -23.79 12.15 -2.46
CA ALA A 247 -22.61 12.59 -1.72
C ALA A 247 -23.02 13.26 -0.41
N VAL A 248 -22.68 12.65 0.73
CA VAL A 248 -22.68 13.32 2.04
C VAL A 248 -21.35 14.06 2.19
N ARG A 249 -21.42 15.39 2.36
CA ARG A 249 -20.30 16.25 2.74
C ARG A 249 -19.81 15.86 4.13
N VAL A 250 -18.51 15.54 4.26
CA VAL A 250 -17.83 15.54 5.55
C VAL A 250 -16.67 16.54 5.46
N CYS A 251 -16.79 17.61 6.24
CA CYS A 251 -15.79 18.65 6.42
C CYS A 251 -14.48 18.06 6.95
N GLY A 252 -13.37 18.54 6.41
CA GLY A 252 -12.03 18.08 6.75
C GLY A 252 -11.59 18.54 8.14
N VAL A 253 -10.99 17.62 8.89
CA VAL A 253 -10.12 17.96 10.03
C VAL A 253 -8.73 17.46 9.71
N ARG A 254 -7.76 18.39 9.66
CA ARG A 254 -6.33 18.12 9.50
C ARG A 254 -5.85 17.28 10.68
N SER A 255 -5.53 16.01 10.45
CA SER A 255 -4.93 15.13 11.46
C SER A 255 -3.41 15.31 11.48
N LYS A 256 -2.86 15.73 12.63
CA LYS A 256 -1.41 15.78 12.91
C LYS A 256 -0.78 14.38 12.82
N PRO A 257 0.53 14.26 12.55
CA PRO A 257 1.21 12.96 12.51
C PRO A 257 1.12 12.26 13.88
N VAL A 258 0.64 11.02 13.87
CA VAL A 258 0.45 10.19 15.07
C VAL A 258 1.58 9.18 15.15
N THR A 259 2.36 9.22 16.22
CA THR A 259 3.34 8.18 16.53
C THR A 259 2.60 6.98 17.13
N ARG A 260 2.65 5.84 16.44
CA ARG A 260 2.07 4.58 16.94
C ARG A 260 3.18 3.69 17.45
N THR A 261 3.05 3.22 18.68
CA THR A 261 3.95 2.22 19.30
C THR A 261 3.19 0.90 19.34
N ARG A 262 3.86 -0.20 18.99
CA ARG A 262 3.27 -1.53 18.95
C ARG A 262 4.06 -2.42 19.88
N THR A 263 3.35 -3.20 20.69
CA THR A 263 3.95 -3.97 21.77
C THR A 263 3.63 -5.44 21.57
N TYR A 264 4.61 -6.34 21.67
CA TYR A 264 4.36 -7.78 21.65
C TYR A 264 4.32 -8.34 23.07
N LEU A 265 3.37 -9.23 23.34
CA LEU A 265 3.30 -10.05 24.56
C LEU A 265 3.91 -11.42 24.27
N THR A 266 4.94 -11.80 25.01
CA THR A 266 5.43 -13.19 25.08
C THR A 266 4.91 -13.82 26.37
N ARG A 267 4.37 -15.04 26.25
CA ARG A 267 3.95 -15.87 27.39
C ARG A 267 5.14 -16.62 27.93
#